data_AF-A0A7C1W7Y1-F1
#
_entry.id   AF-A0A7C1W7Y1-F1
#
_cell.length_a   1.000
_cell.length_b   1.000
_cell.length_c   1.000
_cell.angle_alpha   90.00
_cell.angle_beta   90.00
_cell.angle_gamma   90.00
#
_symmetry.space_group_name_H-M   'P 1'
#
loop_
_entity.id
_entity.type
_entity.pdbx_description
1 polymer ?
#
loop_
_entity_poly.entity_id
_entity_poly.type
_entity_poly.pdbx_seq_one_letter_code
_entity_poly.pdbx_strand_id
1 'polypeptide(L)'
;VDDWLKQQTAEHTAHNELLNQVTNLKYRFDRIIALIRKQHHKPIEQEAVHGWAQAYLTEIKIPLKPPVSIPKQQTITLVWETLERARVGLNSLTLHQPDDDWEESLGKQLWKDLEQSISWLSDGHQPTAQEMWPPLETWLNQIGGWLSKPLTAKQCQNHLGAKEALLQPFFDPTHQRLRVLWLDQHYLELRELPEECAQQSNWTSADGLMKQWADGLNLLRSQKKPKDWDKLLQKAWEEVMQSAPVTQLANTLNHWATQQQLEQLTIIFPAPLGQLPWETLEPLEELLVREVSLAHWFKHTTAQRAANPSHPQEAWWVVCGPSGEAKCIPQEAQWVANYYNTTPEAPCTSVFKALSQLANTSHAHLVTHGQFDDKSPKNSYLTLDYGRYLPLWAITAIQTSAQLIMLSACESNLTGKDTEDLLTPVGIGPTLAAAGAKTVVGTLWAYNDIAALCFNYHFHQIANAKPDLPWHQVATQARKALRKMTNGDLKKLRDDLKLNSKTNACGKKINKRMTNASDDSKRPFDEKRPFKDLSMWGGFIVLGQVKR
;
A
#
# COMPACT_ATOMS: atom_id res chain seq x y z
N VAL A 1 -46.46 -16.92 -16.96
CA VAL A 1 -45.76 -17.10 -15.66
C VAL A 1 -46.25 -16.06 -14.66
N ASP A 2 -46.30 -14.77 -15.02
CA ASP A 2 -46.73 -13.69 -14.12
C ASP A 2 -48.20 -13.71 -13.64
N ASP A 3 -49.15 -14.24 -14.44
CA ASP A 3 -50.56 -14.31 -14.02
C ASP A 3 -50.90 -15.58 -13.20
N TRP A 4 -50.04 -16.60 -13.27
CA TRP A 4 -50.19 -17.83 -12.48
C TRP A 4 -49.73 -17.62 -11.02
N LEU A 5 -48.71 -16.77 -10.82
CA LEU A 5 -48.15 -16.42 -9.51
C LEU A 5 -49.05 -15.53 -8.64
N LYS A 6 -50.02 -14.81 -9.23
CA LYS A 6 -50.90 -13.88 -8.50
C LYS A 6 -52.08 -14.56 -7.78
N GLN A 7 -52.42 -15.80 -8.14
CA GLN A 7 -53.62 -16.49 -7.62
C GLN A 7 -53.37 -17.35 -6.35
N GLN A 8 -52.13 -17.48 -5.87
CA GLN A 8 -51.76 -18.36 -4.74
C GLN A 8 -51.40 -17.53 -3.47
N THR A 9 -52.36 -16.78 -2.92
CA THR A 9 -52.09 -15.71 -1.93
C THR A 9 -52.03 -16.14 -0.46
N ALA A 10 -52.00 -17.43 -0.13
CA ALA A 10 -51.80 -17.91 1.26
C ALA A 10 -50.49 -18.71 1.48
N GLU A 11 -49.78 -19.12 0.41
CA GLU A 11 -48.47 -19.78 0.44
C GLU A 11 -47.28 -18.78 0.34
N HIS A 12 -47.57 -17.48 0.50
CA HIS A 12 -46.70 -16.40 0.07
C HIS A 12 -45.41 -16.21 0.86
N THR A 13 -45.29 -16.69 2.09
CA THR A 13 -44.09 -16.49 2.90
C THR A 13 -42.93 -17.40 2.47
N ALA A 14 -43.20 -18.70 2.25
CA ALA A 14 -42.17 -19.65 1.81
C ALA A 14 -41.74 -19.43 0.35
N HIS A 15 -42.69 -19.06 -0.53
CA HIS A 15 -42.40 -18.83 -1.95
C HIS A 15 -41.59 -17.54 -2.18
N ASN A 16 -41.85 -16.49 -1.39
CA ASN A 16 -41.04 -15.27 -1.43
C ASN A 16 -39.63 -15.51 -0.88
N GLU A 17 -39.47 -16.38 0.11
CA GLU A 17 -38.17 -16.74 0.67
C GLU A 17 -37.32 -17.53 -0.36
N LEU A 18 -37.91 -18.54 -1.02
CA LEU A 18 -37.26 -19.27 -2.10
C LEU A 18 -36.92 -18.36 -3.30
N LEU A 19 -37.83 -17.50 -3.72
CA LEU A 19 -37.61 -16.57 -4.83
C LEU A 19 -36.49 -15.56 -4.51
N ASN A 20 -36.43 -15.06 -3.27
CA ASN A 20 -35.35 -14.20 -2.80
C ASN A 20 -34.01 -14.95 -2.76
N GLN A 21 -34.00 -16.21 -2.29
CA GLN A 21 -32.80 -17.06 -2.30
C GLN A 21 -32.30 -17.32 -3.73
N VAL A 22 -33.18 -17.68 -4.66
CA VAL A 22 -32.85 -17.90 -6.07
C VAL A 22 -32.36 -16.59 -6.73
N THR A 23 -32.96 -15.45 -6.41
CA THR A 23 -32.52 -14.13 -6.90
C THR A 23 -31.13 -13.78 -6.38
N ASN A 24 -30.85 -14.06 -5.11
CA ASN A 24 -29.53 -13.88 -4.51
C ASN A 24 -28.48 -14.81 -5.13
N LEU A 25 -28.81 -16.08 -5.36
CA LEU A 25 -27.93 -17.03 -6.05
C LEU A 25 -27.64 -16.58 -7.49
N LYS A 26 -28.67 -16.12 -8.21
CA LYS A 26 -28.51 -15.56 -9.56
C LYS A 26 -27.60 -14.35 -9.56
N TYR A 27 -27.79 -13.40 -8.64
CA TYR A 27 -26.92 -12.23 -8.53
C TYR A 27 -25.46 -12.62 -8.23
N ARG A 28 -25.24 -13.60 -7.34
CA ARG A 28 -23.91 -14.16 -7.06
C ARG A 28 -23.31 -14.83 -8.31
N PHE A 29 -24.12 -15.53 -9.10
CA PHE A 29 -23.70 -16.21 -10.33
C PHE A 29 -23.33 -15.23 -11.43
N ASP A 30 -24.18 -14.23 -11.65
CA ASP A 30 -23.93 -13.18 -12.63
C ASP A 30 -22.64 -12.41 -12.28
N ARG A 31 -22.33 -12.22 -10.99
CA ARG A 31 -21.04 -11.68 -10.55
C ARG A 31 -19.86 -12.58 -10.91
N ILE A 32 -19.93 -13.90 -10.68
CA ILE A 32 -18.86 -14.84 -11.05
C ILE A 32 -18.67 -14.91 -12.57
N ILE A 33 -19.77 -15.05 -13.32
CA ILE A 33 -19.74 -15.15 -14.80
C ILE A 33 -19.25 -13.85 -15.46
N ALA A 34 -19.56 -12.68 -14.89
CA ALA A 34 -19.01 -11.42 -15.38
C ALA A 34 -17.47 -11.36 -15.29
N LEU A 35 -16.85 -12.13 -14.38
CA LEU A 35 -15.38 -12.25 -14.29
C LEU A 35 -14.79 -13.10 -15.44
N ILE A 36 -15.61 -13.95 -16.09
CA ILE A 36 -15.21 -14.83 -17.20
C ILE A 36 -15.45 -14.15 -18.55
N ARG A 37 -16.62 -13.53 -18.75
CA ARG A 37 -17.08 -13.05 -20.07
C ARG A 37 -16.29 -11.88 -20.67
N LYS A 38 -15.38 -11.26 -19.91
CA LYS A 38 -14.40 -10.33 -20.46
C LYS A 38 -13.07 -11.05 -20.57
N GLN A 39 -12.80 -11.66 -21.74
CA GLN A 39 -11.58 -11.42 -22.55
C GLN A 39 -11.03 -12.69 -23.24
N HIS A 40 -11.25 -12.81 -24.55
CA HIS A 40 -10.24 -13.41 -25.42
C HIS A 40 -8.94 -12.57 -25.28
N HIS A 41 -7.88 -13.17 -24.74
CA HIS A 41 -6.49 -12.69 -24.71
C HIS A 41 -6.06 -11.64 -23.67
N LYS A 42 -6.74 -11.47 -22.53
CA LYS A 42 -6.22 -10.57 -21.49
C LYS A 42 -6.08 -11.24 -20.12
N PRO A 43 -5.08 -10.80 -19.33
CA PRO A 43 -4.82 -11.32 -18.00
C PRO A 43 -5.98 -11.05 -17.04
N ILE A 44 -6.24 -11.97 -16.10
CA ILE A 44 -7.24 -11.78 -15.03
C ILE A 44 -6.95 -10.48 -14.32
N GLU A 45 -7.88 -9.53 -14.34
CA GLU A 45 -7.66 -8.21 -13.78
C GLU A 45 -7.61 -8.26 -12.25
N GLN A 46 -6.75 -7.44 -11.65
CA GLN A 46 -6.62 -7.34 -10.18
C GLN A 46 -7.96 -7.07 -9.47
N GLU A 47 -8.86 -6.32 -10.10
CA GLU A 47 -10.20 -6.02 -9.59
C GLU A 47 -11.05 -7.28 -9.45
N ALA A 48 -10.90 -8.24 -10.37
CA ALA A 48 -11.59 -9.53 -10.32
C ALA A 48 -11.13 -10.36 -9.12
N VAL A 49 -9.82 -10.47 -8.91
CA VAL A 49 -9.23 -11.17 -7.75
C VAL A 49 -9.61 -10.46 -6.44
N HIS A 50 -9.59 -9.13 -6.44
CA HIS A 50 -9.98 -8.36 -5.28
C HIS A 50 -11.46 -8.57 -4.90
N GLY A 51 -12.39 -8.43 -5.85
CA GLY A 51 -13.82 -8.64 -5.63
C GLY A 51 -14.15 -10.08 -5.23
N TRP A 52 -13.41 -11.05 -5.77
CA TRP A 52 -13.47 -12.45 -5.33
C TRP A 52 -13.08 -12.60 -3.85
N ALA A 53 -11.95 -12.03 -3.44
CA ALA A 53 -11.48 -12.16 -2.06
C ALA A 53 -12.45 -11.55 -1.06
N GLN A 54 -13.08 -10.41 -1.40
CA GLN A 54 -14.12 -9.81 -0.55
C GLN A 54 -15.37 -10.68 -0.43
N ALA A 55 -15.84 -11.26 -1.54
CA ALA A 55 -16.97 -12.18 -1.52
C ALA A 55 -16.63 -13.41 -0.65
N TYR A 56 -15.41 -13.93 -0.78
CA TYR A 56 -14.99 -15.09 -0.02
C TYR A 56 -14.86 -14.80 1.48
N LEU A 57 -14.27 -13.67 1.88
CA LEU A 57 -14.24 -13.22 3.28
C LEU A 57 -15.64 -13.10 3.90
N THR A 58 -16.63 -12.70 3.09
CA THR A 58 -18.03 -12.58 3.53
C THR A 58 -18.65 -13.96 3.78
N GLU A 59 -18.37 -14.93 2.92
CA GLU A 59 -18.95 -16.27 2.99
C GLU A 59 -18.36 -17.14 4.11
N ILE A 60 -17.07 -16.98 4.46
CA ILE A 60 -16.45 -17.78 5.53
C ILE A 60 -16.91 -17.39 6.95
N LYS A 61 -17.77 -16.37 7.11
CA LYS A 61 -18.43 -15.94 8.36
C LYS A 61 -17.48 -15.87 9.56
N ILE A 62 -16.56 -14.91 9.53
CA ILE A 62 -15.45 -14.75 10.51
C ILE A 62 -15.99 -14.53 11.93
N PRO A 63 -15.90 -15.49 12.87
CA PRO A 63 -16.58 -15.39 14.16
C PRO A 63 -16.11 -14.19 15.01
N LEU A 64 -17.03 -13.49 15.68
CA LEU A 64 -16.72 -12.44 16.68
C LEU A 64 -16.20 -13.02 18.00
N LYS A 65 -16.77 -14.16 18.41
CA LYS A 65 -16.37 -14.96 19.56
C LYS A 65 -16.38 -16.41 19.09
N PRO A 66 -15.34 -17.22 19.33
CA PRO A 66 -15.31 -18.58 18.80
C PRO A 66 -16.45 -19.40 19.41
N PRO A 67 -17.39 -19.97 18.61
CA PRO A 67 -18.21 -21.07 19.08
C PRO A 67 -17.34 -22.32 19.22
N VAL A 68 -17.70 -23.21 20.15
CA VAL A 68 -16.92 -24.39 20.57
C VAL A 68 -16.78 -25.48 19.48
N SER A 69 -17.26 -25.28 18.25
CA SER A 69 -17.42 -26.39 17.29
C SER A 69 -17.09 -26.13 15.82
N ILE A 70 -16.51 -24.97 15.45
CA ILE A 70 -15.76 -24.84 14.17
C ILE A 70 -14.28 -24.80 14.53
N PRO A 71 -13.37 -25.51 13.85
CA PRO A 71 -11.94 -25.36 14.11
C PRO A 71 -11.53 -23.92 13.83
N LYS A 72 -11.48 -23.07 14.86
CA LYS A 72 -11.13 -21.64 14.82
C LYS A 72 -9.90 -21.38 13.95
N GLN A 73 -8.94 -22.31 14.00
CA GLN A 73 -7.70 -22.26 13.24
C GLN A 73 -7.89 -22.39 11.72
N GLN A 74 -8.87 -23.17 11.27
CA GLN A 74 -9.16 -23.34 9.84
C GLN A 74 -9.70 -22.04 9.25
N THR A 75 -10.67 -21.39 9.91
CA THR A 75 -11.19 -20.09 9.46
C THR A 75 -10.08 -19.03 9.42
N ILE A 76 -9.25 -18.95 10.46
CA ILE A 76 -8.13 -17.99 10.50
C ILE A 76 -7.13 -18.26 9.36
N THR A 77 -6.84 -19.52 9.05
CA THR A 77 -5.98 -19.91 7.92
C THR A 77 -6.59 -19.50 6.58
N LEU A 78 -7.90 -19.68 6.40
CA LEU A 78 -8.60 -19.24 5.20
C LEU A 78 -8.56 -17.71 5.04
N VAL A 79 -8.77 -16.95 6.11
CA VAL A 79 -8.63 -15.47 6.07
C VAL A 79 -7.22 -15.09 5.64
N TRP A 80 -6.19 -15.73 6.22
CA TRP A 80 -4.79 -15.48 5.89
C TRP A 80 -4.49 -15.70 4.40
N GLU A 81 -4.89 -16.85 3.85
CA GLU A 81 -4.69 -17.16 2.44
C GLU A 81 -5.48 -16.22 1.53
N THR A 82 -6.68 -15.83 1.93
CA THR A 82 -7.55 -14.94 1.16
C THR A 82 -6.98 -13.53 1.07
N LEU A 83 -6.49 -12.98 2.19
CA LEU A 83 -5.84 -11.67 2.18
C LEU A 83 -4.59 -11.69 1.29
N GLU A 84 -3.75 -12.73 1.35
CA GLU A 84 -2.57 -12.79 0.50
C GLU A 84 -2.94 -12.91 -0.98
N ARG A 85 -3.93 -13.72 -1.33
CA ARG A 85 -4.42 -13.81 -2.72
C ARG A 85 -4.99 -12.49 -3.23
N ALA A 86 -5.66 -11.71 -2.38
CA ALA A 86 -6.14 -10.37 -2.73
C ALA A 86 -5.01 -9.35 -2.98
N ARG A 87 -3.81 -9.64 -2.46
CA ARG A 87 -2.60 -8.80 -2.52
C ARG A 87 -1.64 -9.19 -3.63
N VAL A 88 -2.02 -10.17 -4.45
CA VAL A 88 -1.36 -10.54 -5.70
C VAL A 88 -1.49 -9.34 -6.65
N GLY A 89 -0.56 -8.40 -6.52
CA GLY A 89 -0.56 -7.12 -7.24
C GLY A 89 -0.36 -7.29 -8.74
N LEU A 90 -0.27 -6.15 -9.43
CA LEU A 90 -0.19 -5.98 -10.90
C LEU A 90 0.81 -6.91 -11.64
N ASN A 91 1.77 -7.49 -10.92
CA ASN A 91 2.84 -8.32 -11.49
C ASN A 91 2.52 -9.81 -11.57
N SER A 92 1.43 -10.26 -10.95
CA SER A 92 0.97 -11.66 -11.12
C SER A 92 -0.24 -11.74 -12.06
N LEU A 93 -0.55 -10.63 -12.73
CA LEU A 93 -1.56 -10.59 -13.79
C LEU A 93 -1.05 -11.34 -15.03
N THR A 94 0.25 -11.48 -15.25
CA THR A 94 0.80 -12.40 -16.27
C THR A 94 0.66 -13.86 -15.81
N LEU A 95 -0.57 -14.30 -15.67
CA LEU A 95 -0.93 -15.71 -15.59
C LEU A 95 -0.61 -16.33 -16.95
N HIS A 96 -0.02 -17.51 -16.94
CA HIS A 96 -0.09 -18.37 -18.11
C HIS A 96 -1.57 -18.73 -18.27
N GLN A 97 -2.23 -18.18 -19.30
CA GLN A 97 -3.59 -18.60 -19.64
C GLN A 97 -3.54 -20.13 -19.86
N PRO A 98 -4.49 -20.90 -19.30
CA PRO A 98 -4.59 -22.33 -19.58
C PRO A 98 -4.98 -22.57 -21.05
N ASP A 99 -5.01 -23.85 -21.44
CA ASP A 99 -5.45 -24.34 -22.77
C ASP A 99 -6.64 -23.57 -23.36
N ASP A 100 -6.70 -23.49 -24.69
CA ASP A 100 -7.62 -22.63 -25.46
C ASP A 100 -9.13 -22.75 -25.09
N ASP A 101 -9.56 -23.85 -24.46
CA ASP A 101 -10.96 -24.16 -24.12
C ASP A 101 -11.34 -24.00 -22.63
N TRP A 102 -10.49 -23.38 -21.80
CA TRP A 102 -10.74 -23.28 -20.36
C TRP A 102 -12.03 -22.53 -20.01
N GLU A 103 -12.41 -21.51 -20.80
CA GLU A 103 -13.63 -20.72 -20.59
C GLU A 103 -14.88 -21.56 -20.76
N GLU A 104 -14.92 -22.38 -21.81
CA GLU A 104 -16.03 -23.27 -22.10
C GLU A 104 -16.14 -24.36 -21.02
N SER A 105 -14.99 -24.93 -20.63
CA SER A 105 -14.91 -25.96 -19.59
C SER A 105 -15.36 -25.43 -18.23
N LEU A 106 -14.86 -24.26 -17.81
CA LEU A 106 -15.25 -23.60 -16.56
C LEU A 106 -16.71 -23.14 -16.60
N GLY A 107 -17.15 -22.56 -17.70
CA GLY A 107 -18.54 -22.13 -17.88
C GLY A 107 -19.52 -23.29 -17.74
N LYS A 108 -19.24 -24.43 -18.39
CA LYS A 108 -20.04 -25.66 -18.24
C LYS A 108 -20.09 -26.16 -16.80
N GLN A 109 -18.95 -26.16 -16.11
CA GLN A 109 -18.88 -26.60 -14.72
C GLN A 109 -19.67 -25.65 -13.79
N LEU A 110 -19.49 -24.33 -13.94
CA LEU A 110 -20.24 -23.34 -13.16
C LEU A 110 -21.76 -23.44 -13.36
N TRP A 111 -22.21 -23.67 -14.61
CA TRP A 111 -23.63 -23.89 -14.89
C TRP A 111 -24.16 -25.14 -14.20
N LYS A 112 -23.41 -26.25 -14.26
CA LYS A 112 -23.78 -27.49 -13.58
C LYS A 112 -23.88 -27.30 -12.06
N ASP A 113 -22.95 -26.54 -11.47
CA ASP A 113 -22.94 -26.27 -10.04
C ASP A 113 -24.07 -25.32 -9.61
N LEU A 114 -24.48 -24.42 -10.50
CA LEU A 114 -25.66 -23.57 -10.29
C LEU A 114 -26.94 -24.40 -10.35
N GLU A 115 -27.08 -25.28 -11.34
CA GLU A 115 -28.21 -26.22 -11.44
C GLU A 115 -28.30 -27.09 -10.17
N GLN A 116 -27.17 -27.58 -9.68
CA GLN A 116 -27.11 -28.31 -8.41
C GLN A 116 -27.57 -27.45 -7.22
N SER A 117 -27.16 -26.18 -7.17
CA SER A 117 -27.60 -25.24 -6.13
C SER A 117 -29.13 -25.02 -6.15
N ILE A 118 -29.72 -24.95 -7.35
CA ILE A 118 -31.17 -24.80 -7.54
C ILE A 118 -31.90 -26.09 -7.16
N SER A 119 -31.35 -27.26 -7.51
CA SER A 119 -31.89 -28.56 -7.10
C SER A 119 -31.91 -28.70 -5.58
N TRP A 120 -30.81 -28.37 -4.90
CA TRP A 120 -30.72 -28.40 -3.44
C TRP A 120 -31.86 -27.62 -2.78
N LEU A 121 -32.07 -26.37 -3.20
CA LEU A 121 -33.16 -25.55 -2.67
C LEU A 121 -34.54 -26.13 -2.98
N SER A 122 -34.71 -26.71 -4.18
CA SER A 122 -35.98 -27.35 -4.60
C SER A 122 -36.28 -28.62 -3.80
N ASP A 123 -35.24 -29.34 -3.37
CA ASP A 123 -35.33 -30.56 -2.57
C ASP A 123 -35.45 -30.27 -1.06
N GLY A 124 -35.55 -28.99 -0.67
CA GLY A 124 -35.68 -28.57 0.72
C GLY A 124 -34.36 -28.57 1.51
N HIS A 125 -33.21 -28.72 0.84
CA HIS A 125 -31.91 -28.56 1.47
C HIS A 125 -31.74 -27.12 1.95
N GLN A 126 -31.32 -26.96 3.20
CA GLN A 126 -30.93 -25.66 3.74
C GLN A 126 -29.41 -25.62 3.85
N PRO A 127 -28.73 -24.86 2.95
CA PRO A 127 -27.29 -24.74 2.99
C PRO A 127 -26.80 -24.33 4.37
N THR A 128 -25.88 -25.10 4.93
CA THR A 128 -25.33 -24.78 6.25
C THR A 128 -24.36 -23.60 6.14
N ALA A 129 -24.08 -22.92 7.26
CA ALA A 129 -23.11 -21.83 7.29
C ALA A 129 -21.66 -22.25 6.93
N GLN A 130 -21.39 -23.56 6.86
CA GLN A 130 -20.09 -24.16 6.53
C GLN A 130 -20.03 -24.65 5.08
N GLU A 131 -21.18 -24.78 4.41
CA GLU A 131 -21.27 -25.20 3.02
C GLU A 131 -21.02 -24.00 2.12
N MET A 132 -19.93 -24.07 1.35
CA MET A 132 -19.63 -23.06 0.34
C MET A 132 -20.57 -23.23 -0.84
N TRP A 133 -20.95 -22.11 -1.45
CA TRP A 133 -21.81 -22.16 -2.63
C TRP A 133 -21.06 -22.85 -3.80
N PRO A 134 -21.60 -23.92 -4.41
CA PRO A 134 -20.83 -24.76 -5.34
C PRO A 134 -20.20 -24.02 -6.54
N PRO A 135 -20.88 -23.07 -7.23
CA PRO A 135 -20.24 -22.27 -8.27
C PRO A 135 -19.05 -21.44 -7.76
N LEU A 136 -19.13 -20.95 -6.52
CA LEU A 136 -18.01 -20.24 -5.90
C LEU A 136 -16.84 -21.18 -5.61
N GLU A 137 -17.10 -22.40 -5.14
CA GLU A 137 -16.07 -23.42 -4.90
C GLU A 137 -15.36 -23.83 -6.20
N THR A 138 -16.11 -24.09 -7.28
CA THR A 138 -15.54 -24.38 -8.60
C THR A 138 -14.70 -23.22 -9.11
N TRP A 139 -15.22 -22.00 -9.02
CA TRP A 139 -14.48 -20.80 -9.39
C TRP A 139 -13.17 -20.67 -8.59
N LEU A 140 -13.25 -20.87 -7.26
CA LEU A 140 -12.12 -20.84 -6.34
C LEU A 140 -11.03 -21.85 -6.68
N ASN A 141 -11.43 -23.09 -6.97
CA ASN A 141 -10.50 -24.16 -7.33
C ASN A 141 -9.80 -23.86 -8.66
N GLN A 142 -10.57 -23.38 -9.65
CA GLN A 142 -10.03 -23.09 -10.97
C GLN A 142 -9.08 -21.87 -10.94
N ILE A 143 -9.50 -20.74 -10.37
CA ILE A 143 -8.68 -19.53 -10.21
C ILE A 143 -7.47 -19.81 -9.33
N GLY A 144 -7.66 -20.58 -8.26
CA GLY A 144 -6.59 -20.98 -7.35
C GLY A 144 -5.50 -21.80 -8.02
N GLY A 145 -5.82 -22.53 -9.09
CA GLY A 145 -4.87 -23.24 -9.94
C GLY A 145 -4.07 -22.32 -10.87
N TRP A 146 -4.62 -21.16 -11.24
CA TRP A 146 -3.94 -20.18 -12.09
C TRP A 146 -3.05 -19.24 -11.28
N LEU A 147 -3.51 -18.83 -10.09
CA LEU A 147 -2.77 -17.95 -9.21
C LEU A 147 -1.58 -18.67 -8.55
N SER A 148 -0.53 -17.89 -8.24
CA SER A 148 0.54 -18.38 -7.37
C SER A 148 -0.02 -18.83 -6.01
N LYS A 149 0.47 -19.96 -5.50
CA LYS A 149 0.07 -20.45 -4.18
C LYS A 149 0.48 -19.41 -3.11
N PRO A 150 -0.44 -18.95 -2.25
CA PRO A 150 -0.10 -18.01 -1.19
C PRO A 150 0.85 -18.66 -0.19
N LEU A 151 1.65 -17.85 0.49
CA LEU A 151 2.51 -18.32 1.56
C LEU A 151 1.67 -18.80 2.74
N THR A 152 1.95 -20.01 3.20
CA THR A 152 1.30 -20.56 4.40
C THR A 152 1.78 -19.84 5.65
N ALA A 153 0.93 -19.76 6.67
CA ALA A 153 1.29 -19.19 7.96
C ALA A 153 2.58 -19.84 8.52
N LYS A 154 2.70 -21.17 8.43
CA LYS A 154 3.88 -21.92 8.89
C LYS A 154 5.17 -21.52 8.16
N GLN A 155 5.12 -21.29 6.85
CA GLN A 155 6.28 -20.79 6.11
C GLN A 155 6.70 -19.42 6.64
N CYS A 156 5.75 -18.52 6.86
CA CYS A 156 6.02 -17.19 7.42
C CYS A 156 6.53 -17.26 8.87
N GLN A 157 6.00 -18.16 9.72
CA GLN A 157 6.49 -18.33 11.10
C GLN A 157 7.94 -18.81 11.15
N ASN A 158 8.30 -19.79 10.32
CA ASN A 158 9.68 -20.27 10.21
C ASN A 158 10.64 -19.18 9.67
N HIS A 159 10.07 -18.19 9.00
CA HIS A 159 10.81 -17.09 8.44
C HIS A 159 11.05 -15.98 9.49
N LEU A 160 10.04 -15.64 10.29
CA LEU A 160 10.07 -14.57 11.31
C LEU A 160 11.21 -14.71 12.33
N GLY A 161 11.82 -13.58 12.68
CA GLY A 161 12.72 -13.47 13.82
C GLY A 161 12.01 -13.58 15.17
N ALA A 162 12.75 -13.85 16.24
CA ALA A 162 12.18 -14.08 17.58
C ALA A 162 11.52 -12.85 18.21
N LYS A 163 11.87 -11.65 17.74
CA LYS A 163 11.32 -10.37 18.20
C LYS A 163 10.57 -9.63 17.09
N GLU A 164 10.03 -10.38 16.14
CA GLU A 164 9.29 -9.85 14.99
C GLU A 164 7.87 -10.43 14.97
N ALA A 165 6.91 -9.62 14.55
CA ALA A 165 5.57 -10.09 14.21
C ALA A 165 5.13 -9.54 12.86
N LEU A 166 4.28 -10.31 12.16
CA LEU A 166 3.63 -9.91 10.92
C LEU A 166 2.14 -9.65 11.15
N LEU A 167 1.68 -8.49 10.72
CA LEU A 167 0.34 -7.98 10.92
C LEU A 167 -0.34 -7.72 9.58
N GLN A 168 -1.58 -8.17 9.45
CA GLN A 168 -2.46 -7.80 8.35
C GLN A 168 -3.79 -7.27 8.90
N PRO A 169 -3.90 -5.95 9.14
CA PRO A 169 -5.19 -5.33 9.37
C PRO A 169 -6.10 -5.49 8.15
N PHE A 170 -7.39 -5.70 8.38
CA PHE A 170 -8.40 -5.74 7.32
C PHE A 170 -9.77 -5.37 7.88
N PHE A 171 -10.61 -4.79 7.04
CA PHE A 171 -12.01 -4.56 7.38
C PHE A 171 -12.78 -5.87 7.16
N ASP A 172 -13.30 -6.44 8.25
CA ASP A 172 -14.13 -7.63 8.23
C ASP A 172 -15.49 -7.28 7.60
N PRO A 173 -15.80 -7.79 6.38
CA PRO A 173 -17.03 -7.45 5.68
C PRO A 173 -18.29 -8.01 6.37
N THR A 174 -18.16 -9.06 7.18
CA THR A 174 -19.29 -9.66 7.89
C THR A 174 -19.71 -8.81 9.08
N HIS A 175 -18.74 -8.24 9.81
CA HIS A 175 -18.99 -7.55 11.09
C HIS A 175 -18.77 -6.03 11.04
N GLN A 176 -18.35 -5.51 9.90
CA GLN A 176 -18.13 -4.08 9.67
C GLN A 176 -17.17 -3.48 10.70
N ARG A 177 -16.04 -4.16 10.92
CA ARG A 177 -15.01 -3.74 11.87
C ARG A 177 -13.61 -4.07 11.39
N LEU A 178 -12.65 -3.22 11.75
CA LEU A 178 -11.24 -3.45 11.57
C LEU A 178 -10.76 -4.53 12.56
N ARG A 179 -10.12 -5.56 12.03
CA ARG A 179 -9.46 -6.62 12.81
C ARG A 179 -8.03 -6.81 12.33
N VAL A 180 -7.20 -7.48 13.12
CA VAL A 180 -5.79 -7.70 12.79
C VAL A 180 -5.49 -9.19 12.79
N LEU A 181 -5.10 -9.74 11.64
CA LEU A 181 -4.38 -11.02 11.64
C LEU A 181 -2.97 -10.79 12.16
N TRP A 182 -2.63 -11.50 13.22
CA TRP A 182 -1.35 -11.43 13.90
C TRP A 182 -0.63 -12.77 13.77
N LEU A 183 0.61 -12.71 13.27
CA LEU A 183 1.50 -13.86 13.20
C LEU A 183 2.80 -13.55 13.94
N ASP A 184 3.11 -14.35 14.94
CA ASP A 184 4.44 -14.43 15.56
C ASP A 184 5.00 -15.86 15.44
N GLN A 185 6.18 -16.11 16.03
CA GLN A 185 6.82 -17.43 15.97
C GLN A 185 5.97 -18.57 16.59
N HIS A 186 4.98 -18.25 17.40
CA HIS A 186 4.22 -19.23 18.16
C HIS A 186 2.87 -19.53 17.52
N TYR A 187 2.12 -18.51 17.12
CA TYR A 187 0.77 -18.69 16.61
C TYR A 187 0.36 -17.69 15.53
N LEU A 188 -0.58 -18.15 14.70
CA LEU A 188 -1.42 -17.27 13.88
C LEU A 188 -2.74 -17.07 14.62
N GLU A 189 -3.10 -15.82 14.87
CA GLU A 189 -4.36 -15.47 15.53
C GLU A 189 -5.04 -14.26 14.91
N LEU A 190 -6.35 -14.18 15.11
CA LEU A 190 -7.16 -13.01 14.80
C LEU A 190 -7.36 -12.20 16.08
N ARG A 191 -6.84 -10.97 16.11
CA ARG A 191 -6.96 -10.05 17.24
C ARG A 191 -8.07 -9.03 17.02
N GLU A 192 -8.85 -8.81 18.07
CA GLU A 192 -9.82 -7.74 18.14
C GLU A 192 -9.15 -6.44 18.58
N LEU A 193 -9.61 -5.34 18.00
CA LEU A 193 -9.19 -3.99 18.37
C LEU A 193 -10.17 -3.39 19.39
N PRO A 194 -9.72 -2.42 20.20
CA PRO A 194 -10.62 -1.59 21.02
C PRO A 194 -11.70 -0.92 20.17
N GLU A 195 -12.90 -0.78 20.72
CA GLU A 195 -14.11 -0.37 19.99
C GLU A 195 -13.93 0.97 19.27
N GLU A 196 -13.15 1.89 19.85
CA GLU A 196 -12.86 3.21 19.30
C GLU A 196 -12.16 3.16 17.93
N CYS A 197 -11.33 2.14 17.71
CA CYS A 197 -10.60 1.95 16.45
C CYS A 197 -11.09 0.73 15.65
N ALA A 198 -11.90 -0.15 16.24
CA ALA A 198 -12.47 -1.30 15.57
C ALA A 198 -13.62 -0.92 14.64
N GLN A 199 -14.47 0.05 14.99
CA GLN A 199 -15.67 0.37 14.21
C GLN A 199 -15.33 0.89 12.80
N GLN A 200 -15.76 0.18 11.75
CA GLN A 200 -15.42 0.53 10.35
C GLN A 200 -15.96 1.92 9.95
N SER A 201 -17.13 2.30 10.49
CA SER A 201 -17.74 3.61 10.23
C SER A 201 -16.86 4.79 10.64
N ASN A 202 -15.99 4.64 11.65
CA ASN A 202 -15.03 5.67 12.04
C ASN A 202 -14.00 5.94 10.93
N TRP A 203 -13.72 4.95 10.10
CA TRP A 203 -12.72 5.02 9.05
C TRP A 203 -13.34 5.40 7.71
N THR A 204 -14.33 4.63 7.26
CA THR A 204 -14.75 4.62 5.85
C THR A 204 -16.16 5.18 5.61
N SER A 205 -16.85 5.72 6.62
CA SER A 205 -18.12 6.41 6.37
C SER A 205 -17.91 7.70 5.56
N ALA A 206 -19.00 8.28 5.05
CA ALA A 206 -18.96 9.54 4.30
C ALA A 206 -18.31 10.70 5.08
N ASP A 207 -18.39 10.68 6.42
CA ASP A 207 -17.73 11.65 7.31
C ASP A 207 -16.53 11.03 8.06
N GLY A 208 -16.11 9.82 7.67
CA GLY A 208 -15.04 9.06 8.30
C GLY A 208 -13.66 9.65 8.05
N LEU A 209 -12.67 9.15 8.81
CA LEU A 209 -11.30 9.66 8.76
C LEU A 209 -10.64 9.54 7.38
N MET A 210 -10.96 8.50 6.61
CA MET A 210 -10.37 8.30 5.28
C MET A 210 -10.83 9.38 4.31
N LYS A 211 -12.12 9.77 4.37
CA LYS A 211 -12.65 10.86 3.56
C LYS A 211 -12.02 12.20 3.94
N GLN A 212 -11.93 12.49 5.23
CA GLN A 212 -11.28 13.71 5.73
C GLN A 212 -9.81 13.81 5.28
N TRP A 213 -9.07 12.70 5.36
CA TRP A 213 -7.69 12.63 4.88
C TRP A 213 -7.60 12.83 3.37
N ALA A 214 -8.45 12.17 2.59
CA ALA A 214 -8.50 12.28 1.13
C ALA A 214 -8.84 13.72 0.68
N ASP A 215 -9.72 14.41 1.39
CA ASP A 215 -10.05 15.81 1.14
C ASP A 215 -8.84 16.72 1.43
N GLY A 216 -8.04 16.42 2.44
CA GLY A 216 -6.76 17.08 2.69
C GLY A 216 -5.76 16.90 1.55
N LEU A 217 -5.67 15.69 0.98
CA LEU A 217 -4.84 15.42 -0.20
C LEU A 217 -5.34 16.20 -1.44
N ASN A 218 -6.66 16.24 -1.66
CA ASN A 218 -7.28 17.05 -2.70
C ASN A 218 -6.98 18.54 -2.53
N LEU A 219 -7.00 19.01 -1.28
CA LEU A 219 -6.64 20.36 -0.94
C LEU A 219 -5.21 20.63 -1.41
N LEU A 220 -4.20 19.83 -1.02
CA LEU A 220 -2.82 20.02 -1.47
C LEU A 220 -2.62 20.03 -2.99
N ARG A 221 -3.41 19.26 -3.74
CA ARG A 221 -3.38 19.25 -5.22
C ARG A 221 -3.98 20.53 -5.84
N SER A 222 -4.84 21.24 -5.12
CA SER A 222 -5.52 22.42 -5.63
C SER A 222 -4.53 23.55 -5.93
N GLN A 223 -4.62 24.09 -7.15
CA GLN A 223 -3.88 25.28 -7.56
C GLN A 223 -4.37 26.55 -6.84
N LYS A 224 -5.62 26.56 -6.37
CA LYS A 224 -6.22 27.69 -5.66
C LYS A 224 -6.26 27.40 -4.16
N LYS A 225 -5.52 28.21 -3.40
CA LYS A 225 -5.56 28.18 -1.94
C LYS A 225 -6.68 29.12 -1.44
N PRO A 226 -7.74 28.60 -0.80
CA PRO A 226 -8.74 29.40 -0.11
C PRO A 226 -8.11 30.15 1.06
N LYS A 227 -8.81 31.17 1.58
CA LYS A 227 -8.32 32.00 2.68
C LYS A 227 -8.01 31.21 3.96
N ASP A 228 -8.80 30.16 4.23
CA ASP A 228 -8.66 29.32 5.44
C ASP A 228 -7.84 28.05 5.18
N TRP A 229 -6.97 28.05 4.18
CA TRP A 229 -6.20 26.89 3.75
C TRP A 229 -5.45 26.19 4.89
N ASP A 230 -4.75 26.95 5.74
CA ASP A 230 -3.95 26.37 6.82
C ASP A 230 -4.83 25.67 7.87
N LYS A 231 -5.99 26.25 8.19
CA LYS A 231 -6.98 25.66 9.09
C LYS A 231 -7.60 24.38 8.49
N LEU A 232 -7.90 24.39 7.20
CA LEU A 232 -8.44 23.21 6.51
C LEU A 232 -7.41 22.08 6.44
N LEU A 233 -6.14 22.40 6.19
CA LEU A 233 -5.06 21.40 6.23
C LEU A 233 -4.85 20.84 7.63
N GLN A 234 -4.82 21.69 8.65
CA GLN A 234 -4.70 21.25 10.05
C GLN A 234 -5.80 20.24 10.39
N LYS A 235 -7.06 20.58 10.06
CA LYS A 235 -8.20 19.70 10.29
C LYS A 235 -8.09 18.38 9.52
N ALA A 236 -7.75 18.42 8.25
CA ALA A 236 -7.71 17.22 7.42
C ALA A 236 -6.53 16.28 7.75
N TRP A 237 -5.51 16.76 8.48
CA TRP A 237 -4.26 16.04 8.67
C TRP A 237 -3.89 15.85 10.14
N GLU A 238 -3.65 16.95 10.85
CA GLU A 238 -3.21 16.89 12.25
C GLU A 238 -4.33 16.35 13.13
N GLU A 239 -5.56 16.85 12.97
CA GLU A 239 -6.71 16.35 13.73
C GLU A 239 -7.01 14.88 13.39
N VAL A 240 -6.86 14.46 12.13
CA VAL A 240 -7.00 13.04 11.74
C VAL A 240 -5.95 12.18 12.43
N MET A 241 -4.67 12.57 12.40
CA MET A 241 -3.60 11.80 13.05
C MET A 241 -3.68 11.81 14.58
N GLN A 242 -4.31 12.83 15.17
CA GLN A 242 -4.55 12.95 16.61
C GLN A 242 -5.90 12.35 17.05
N SER A 243 -6.72 11.89 16.10
CA SER A 243 -8.03 11.32 16.39
C SER A 243 -7.93 10.06 17.25
N ALA A 244 -9.00 9.77 18.01
CA ALA A 244 -9.06 8.58 18.86
C ALA A 244 -8.86 7.27 18.08
N PRO A 245 -9.48 7.03 16.91
CA PRO A 245 -9.26 5.78 16.18
C PRO A 245 -7.80 5.54 15.77
N VAL A 246 -7.10 6.59 15.30
CA VAL A 246 -5.69 6.52 14.87
C VAL A 246 -4.76 6.29 16.04
N THR A 247 -4.89 7.12 17.08
CA THR A 247 -4.03 7.03 18.27
C THR A 247 -4.27 5.74 19.05
N GLN A 248 -5.53 5.30 19.18
CA GLN A 248 -5.87 4.05 19.87
C GLN A 248 -5.34 2.82 19.12
N LEU A 249 -5.42 2.80 17.78
CA LEU A 249 -4.84 1.72 16.99
C LEU A 249 -3.31 1.66 17.21
N ALA A 250 -2.63 2.79 17.09
CA ALA A 250 -1.17 2.85 17.27
C ALA A 250 -0.72 2.41 18.68
N ASN A 251 -1.43 2.89 19.72
CA ASN A 251 -1.16 2.50 21.10
C ASN A 251 -1.43 1.02 21.33
N THR A 252 -2.48 0.47 20.72
CA THR A 252 -2.82 -0.96 20.84
C THR A 252 -1.73 -1.83 20.21
N LEU A 253 -1.27 -1.49 19.01
CA LEU A 253 -0.18 -2.21 18.35
C LEU A 253 1.12 -2.16 19.16
N ASN A 254 1.49 -0.99 19.69
CA ASN A 254 2.67 -0.85 20.54
C ASN A 254 2.54 -1.62 21.87
N HIS A 255 1.33 -1.63 22.47
CA HIS A 255 1.06 -2.40 23.68
C HIS A 255 1.26 -3.89 23.44
N TRP A 256 0.70 -4.42 22.35
CA TRP A 256 0.89 -5.81 21.94
C TRP A 256 2.36 -6.17 21.69
N ALA A 257 3.11 -5.28 21.01
CA ALA A 257 4.54 -5.47 20.81
C ALA A 257 5.31 -5.51 22.13
N THR A 258 5.01 -4.58 23.05
CA THR A 258 5.67 -4.49 24.35
C THR A 258 5.41 -5.74 25.20
N GLN A 259 4.18 -6.25 25.21
CA GLN A 259 3.82 -7.47 25.94
C GLN A 259 4.61 -8.70 25.46
N GLN A 260 4.91 -8.76 24.16
CA GLN A 260 5.67 -9.85 23.55
C GLN A 260 7.18 -9.52 23.39
N GLN A 261 7.66 -8.38 23.90
CA GLN A 261 9.04 -7.93 23.78
C GLN A 261 9.54 -7.87 22.32
N LEU A 262 8.66 -7.49 21.40
CA LEU A 262 8.98 -7.35 19.99
C LEU A 262 9.74 -6.05 19.74
N GLU A 263 10.69 -6.11 18.82
CA GLU A 263 11.49 -4.97 18.34
C GLU A 263 11.02 -4.49 16.97
N GLN A 264 10.17 -5.27 16.29
CA GLN A 264 9.68 -4.95 14.95
C GLN A 264 8.27 -5.48 14.71
N LEU A 265 7.41 -4.64 14.16
CA LEU A 265 6.10 -5.01 13.61
C LEU A 265 6.11 -4.79 12.09
N THR A 266 6.10 -5.88 11.33
CA THR A 266 5.88 -5.82 9.89
C THR A 266 4.38 -5.80 9.60
N ILE A 267 3.89 -4.77 8.93
CA ILE A 267 2.47 -4.56 8.70
C ILE A 267 2.14 -4.43 7.21
N ILE A 268 1.05 -5.07 6.81
CA ILE A 268 0.48 -4.92 5.46
C ILE A 268 -0.89 -4.28 5.60
N PHE A 269 -0.95 -2.96 5.42
CA PHE A 269 -2.20 -2.22 5.53
C PHE A 269 -3.14 -2.50 4.34
N PRO A 270 -4.47 -2.47 4.54
CA PRO A 270 -5.41 -2.32 3.43
C PRO A 270 -5.24 -0.92 2.81
N ALA A 271 -5.63 -0.74 1.54
CA ALA A 271 -5.30 0.47 0.79
C ALA A 271 -5.71 1.79 1.50
N PRO A 272 -6.91 1.90 2.13
CA PRO A 272 -7.31 3.12 2.81
C PRO A 272 -6.36 3.49 3.97
N LEU A 273 -6.08 2.53 4.86
CA LEU A 273 -5.15 2.76 5.97
C LEU A 273 -3.71 2.94 5.48
N GLY A 274 -3.38 2.39 4.30
CA GLY A 274 -2.08 2.54 3.64
C GLY A 274 -1.70 4.01 3.37
N GLN A 275 -2.67 4.92 3.28
CA GLN A 275 -2.43 6.33 2.99
C GLN A 275 -2.05 7.17 4.21
N LEU A 276 -2.21 6.64 5.43
CA LEU A 276 -1.85 7.35 6.65
C LEU A 276 -0.36 7.14 6.98
N PRO A 277 0.34 8.19 7.45
CA PRO A 277 1.74 8.12 7.85
C PRO A 277 1.88 7.58 9.27
N TRP A 278 1.50 6.33 9.51
CA TRP A 278 1.56 5.67 10.83
C TRP A 278 2.91 5.78 11.52
N GLU A 279 3.98 5.77 10.72
CA GLU A 279 5.37 5.87 11.15
C GLU A 279 5.70 7.23 11.76
N THR A 280 4.80 8.22 11.71
CA THR A 280 4.95 9.54 12.35
C THR A 280 4.47 9.57 13.80
N LEU A 281 3.78 8.51 14.24
CA LEU A 281 3.29 8.36 15.60
C LEU A 281 4.41 7.78 16.47
N GLU A 282 4.70 8.43 17.59
CA GLU A 282 5.73 8.02 18.54
C GLU A 282 5.67 6.53 18.95
N PRO A 283 4.49 5.92 19.19
CA PRO A 283 4.42 4.48 19.52
C PRO A 283 4.89 3.54 18.41
N LEU A 284 4.97 4.02 17.15
CA LEU A 284 5.21 3.19 15.98
C LEU A 284 6.46 3.61 15.18
N GLU A 285 7.00 4.80 15.39
CA GLU A 285 8.00 5.42 14.50
C GLU A 285 9.31 4.62 14.36
N GLU A 286 9.71 3.85 15.37
CA GLU A 286 10.91 3.00 15.33
C GLU A 286 10.59 1.50 15.28
N LEU A 287 9.31 1.15 15.42
CA LEU A 287 8.81 -0.22 15.53
C LEU A 287 8.22 -0.74 14.21
N LEU A 288 7.57 0.15 13.45
CA LEU A 288 6.74 -0.25 12.31
C LEU A 288 7.54 -0.37 11.02
N VAL A 289 7.34 -1.48 10.32
CA VAL A 289 7.86 -1.75 8.99
C VAL A 289 6.68 -2.01 8.07
N ARG A 290 6.59 -1.27 6.97
CA ARG A 290 5.49 -1.39 6.02
C ARG A 290 5.84 -2.33 4.88
N GLU A 291 4.90 -3.22 4.59
CA GLU A 291 4.99 -4.19 3.49
C GLU A 291 3.79 -4.10 2.55
N VAL A 292 3.97 -4.65 1.34
CA VAL A 292 2.96 -4.63 0.27
C VAL A 292 2.26 -5.98 0.11
N SER A 293 2.95 -7.08 0.40
CA SER A 293 2.43 -8.46 0.37
C SER A 293 3.33 -9.41 1.15
N LEU A 294 2.83 -10.59 1.54
CA LEU A 294 3.67 -11.61 2.16
C LEU A 294 4.72 -12.12 1.18
N ALA A 295 4.37 -12.29 -0.09
CA ALA A 295 5.30 -12.72 -1.12
C ALA A 295 6.49 -11.77 -1.26
N HIS A 296 6.25 -10.46 -1.21
CA HIS A 296 7.32 -9.47 -1.23
C HIS A 296 8.20 -9.60 0.02
N TRP A 297 7.59 -9.56 1.21
CA TRP A 297 8.25 -9.73 2.50
C TRP A 297 9.14 -10.98 2.54
N PHE A 298 8.59 -12.14 2.16
CA PHE A 298 9.29 -13.43 2.24
C PHE A 298 10.46 -13.55 1.27
N LYS A 299 10.37 -12.96 0.08
CA LYS A 299 11.40 -13.07 -0.96
C LYS A 299 12.70 -12.38 -0.55
N HIS A 300 12.64 -11.11 -0.13
CA HIS A 300 13.86 -10.34 0.11
C HIS A 300 14.56 -10.74 1.42
N THR A 301 13.83 -11.23 2.40
CA THR A 301 14.39 -11.75 3.64
C THR A 301 15.02 -13.14 3.47
N THR A 302 14.49 -13.99 2.58
CA THR A 302 15.09 -15.31 2.28
C THR A 302 16.36 -15.17 1.46
N ALA A 303 16.40 -14.24 0.49
CA ALA A 303 17.59 -13.93 -0.30
C ALA A 303 18.81 -13.50 0.55
N GLN A 304 18.59 -12.94 1.75
CA GLN A 304 19.68 -12.63 2.69
C GLN A 304 20.33 -13.86 3.33
N ARG A 305 19.58 -14.95 3.54
CA ARG A 305 20.14 -16.18 4.14
C ARG A 305 21.00 -16.98 3.14
N ALA A 306 20.89 -16.67 1.84
CA ALA A 306 21.59 -17.34 0.76
C ALA A 306 22.67 -16.49 0.06
N ALA A 307 22.83 -15.21 0.40
CA ALA A 307 23.74 -14.32 -0.31
C ALA A 307 25.21 -14.54 0.10
N ASN A 308 26.02 -14.98 -0.86
CA ASN A 308 27.48 -14.87 -0.84
C ASN A 308 27.90 -13.39 -1.01
N PRO A 309 29.04 -12.93 -0.43
CA PRO A 309 29.43 -11.51 -0.37
C PRO A 309 29.86 -10.90 -1.72
N SER A 310 29.85 -11.68 -2.79
CA SER A 310 30.36 -11.26 -4.10
C SER A 310 29.27 -10.58 -4.93
N HIS A 311 28.77 -9.43 -4.48
CA HIS A 311 28.10 -8.50 -5.39
C HIS A 311 29.14 -7.53 -5.97
N PRO A 312 29.15 -7.29 -7.30
CA PRO A 312 30.01 -6.28 -7.91
C PRO A 312 29.61 -4.89 -7.39
N GLN A 313 30.56 -3.94 -7.40
CA GLN A 313 30.41 -2.53 -7.01
C GLN A 313 28.96 -2.02 -7.05
N GLU A 314 28.47 -1.46 -5.93
CA GLU A 314 27.13 -0.89 -5.78
C GLU A 314 26.78 0.07 -6.94
N ALA A 315 26.10 -0.43 -7.96
CA ALA A 315 25.74 0.37 -9.11
C ALA A 315 24.58 1.29 -8.74
N TRP A 316 24.89 2.59 -8.64
CA TRP A 316 23.92 3.67 -8.40
C TRP A 316 23.43 4.28 -9.71
N TRP A 317 22.12 4.23 -9.92
CA TRP A 317 21.45 4.96 -10.98
C TRP A 317 20.72 6.17 -10.40
N VAL A 318 21.24 7.35 -10.67
CA VAL A 318 20.63 8.62 -10.25
C VAL A 318 20.03 9.29 -11.46
N VAL A 319 18.73 9.56 -11.45
CA VAL A 319 18.03 10.23 -12.55
C VAL A 319 17.55 11.60 -12.11
N CYS A 320 17.82 12.59 -12.95
CA CYS A 320 17.14 13.88 -12.91
C CYS A 320 16.06 13.90 -14.00
N GLY A 321 14.78 13.93 -13.61
CA GLY A 321 13.66 14.13 -14.53
C GLY A 321 13.75 15.47 -15.27
N PRO A 322 12.87 15.72 -16.28
CA PRO A 322 12.96 16.87 -17.17
C PRO A 322 13.09 18.18 -16.40
N SER A 323 14.26 18.80 -16.54
CA SER A 323 14.69 19.99 -15.80
C SER A 323 14.07 21.24 -16.41
N GLY A 324 12.94 21.71 -15.86
CA GLY A 324 12.35 22.98 -16.27
C GLY A 324 11.60 23.75 -15.19
N GLU A 325 10.93 23.05 -14.26
CA GLU A 325 9.93 23.71 -13.38
C GLU A 325 10.29 23.69 -11.89
N ALA A 326 10.92 22.62 -11.37
CA ALA A 326 11.26 22.48 -9.96
C ALA A 326 12.73 22.82 -9.66
N LYS A 327 12.94 24.02 -9.11
CA LYS A 327 14.26 24.67 -8.94
C LYS A 327 15.29 23.86 -8.13
N CYS A 328 14.87 22.99 -7.21
CA CYS A 328 15.76 22.20 -6.36
C CYS A 328 16.03 20.77 -6.86
N ILE A 329 15.23 20.24 -7.79
CA ILE A 329 15.37 18.86 -8.31
C ILE A 329 16.78 18.56 -8.86
N PRO A 330 17.36 19.41 -9.74
CA PRO A 330 18.70 19.13 -10.28
C PRO A 330 19.78 19.13 -9.19
N GLN A 331 19.58 19.90 -8.11
CA GLN A 331 20.59 20.02 -7.05
C GLN A 331 20.59 18.79 -6.15
N GLU A 332 19.42 18.20 -5.92
CA GLU A 332 19.29 16.93 -5.24
C GLU A 332 19.96 15.80 -6.04
N ALA A 333 19.60 15.64 -7.32
CA ALA A 333 20.17 14.61 -8.17
C ALA A 333 21.69 14.74 -8.27
N GLN A 334 22.20 15.96 -8.45
CA GLN A 334 23.64 16.20 -8.49
C GLN A 334 24.33 15.89 -7.16
N TRP A 335 23.73 16.26 -6.03
CA TRP A 335 24.30 15.98 -4.72
C TRP A 335 24.38 14.48 -4.45
N VAL A 336 23.30 13.73 -4.68
CA VAL A 336 23.27 12.26 -4.48
C VAL A 336 24.28 11.59 -5.41
N ALA A 337 24.32 11.99 -6.68
CA ALA A 337 25.27 11.43 -7.63
C ALA A 337 26.73 11.64 -7.19
N ASN A 338 27.07 12.87 -6.77
CA ASN A 338 28.40 13.17 -6.24
C ASN A 338 28.69 12.36 -4.96
N TYR A 339 27.70 12.20 -4.08
CA TYR A 339 27.85 11.48 -2.82
C TYR A 339 28.22 10.01 -3.03
N TYR A 340 27.69 9.38 -4.09
CA TYR A 340 27.96 7.99 -4.47
C TYR A 340 28.95 7.84 -5.63
N ASN A 341 29.75 8.87 -5.92
CA ASN A 341 30.75 8.88 -7.00
C ASN A 341 30.21 8.43 -8.37
N THR A 342 28.97 8.82 -8.69
CA THR A 342 28.30 8.59 -9.97
C THR A 342 27.94 9.93 -10.62
N THR A 343 27.33 9.87 -11.80
CA THR A 343 26.82 11.05 -12.52
C THR A 343 25.31 10.95 -12.66
N PRO A 344 24.56 12.05 -12.45
CA PRO A 344 23.13 12.03 -12.70
C PRO A 344 22.90 11.80 -14.19
N GLU A 345 22.09 10.80 -14.52
CA GLU A 345 21.64 10.59 -15.88
C GLU A 345 20.67 11.71 -16.27
N ALA A 346 20.82 12.19 -17.51
CA ALA A 346 19.85 13.10 -18.13
C ALA A 346 18.44 12.48 -18.11
N PRO A 347 17.38 13.31 -18.27
CA PRO A 347 16.01 12.82 -18.40
C PRO A 347 15.94 11.64 -19.38
N CYS A 348 15.33 10.55 -18.94
CA CYS A 348 15.35 9.29 -19.67
C CYS A 348 14.56 9.43 -20.97
N THR A 349 15.23 9.22 -22.10
CA THR A 349 14.60 9.45 -23.40
C THR A 349 13.64 8.33 -23.85
N SER A 350 13.60 7.20 -23.14
CA SER A 350 12.75 6.05 -23.47
C SER A 350 12.35 5.24 -22.24
N VAL A 351 11.12 4.73 -22.27
CA VAL A 351 10.58 3.77 -21.28
C VAL A 351 11.45 2.52 -21.19
N PHE A 352 11.91 1.99 -22.32
CA PHE A 352 12.76 0.79 -22.34
C PHE A 352 14.10 1.00 -21.63
N LYS A 353 14.67 2.21 -21.73
CA LYS A 353 15.90 2.55 -21.00
C LYS A 353 15.66 2.58 -19.50
N ALA A 354 14.58 3.22 -19.06
CA ALA A 354 14.22 3.27 -17.65
C ALA A 354 13.94 1.87 -17.08
N LEU A 355 13.21 1.02 -17.81
CA LEU A 355 12.97 -0.37 -17.44
C LEU A 355 14.26 -1.18 -17.35
N SER A 356 15.17 -1.03 -18.32
CA SER A 356 16.47 -1.69 -18.30
C SER A 356 17.32 -1.26 -17.11
N GLN A 357 17.36 0.03 -16.78
CA GLN A 357 18.10 0.52 -15.62
C GLN A 357 17.48 0.01 -14.30
N LEU A 358 16.16 0.07 -14.17
CA LEU A 358 15.46 -0.50 -13.00
C LEU A 358 15.75 -1.98 -12.83
N ALA A 359 15.82 -2.76 -13.92
CA ALA A 359 16.10 -4.18 -13.86
C ALA A 359 17.56 -4.52 -13.48
N ASN A 360 18.53 -3.67 -13.86
CA ASN A 360 19.96 -4.00 -13.78
C ASN A 360 20.74 -3.26 -12.68
N THR A 361 20.12 -2.29 -11.99
CA THR A 361 20.79 -1.48 -10.96
C THR A 361 20.54 -2.02 -9.54
N SER A 362 21.51 -1.84 -8.65
CA SER A 362 21.35 -2.22 -7.24
C SER A 362 20.70 -1.11 -6.43
N HIS A 363 20.97 0.14 -6.77
CA HIS A 363 20.43 1.31 -6.10
C HIS A 363 19.94 2.31 -7.14
N ALA A 364 18.73 2.83 -6.95
CA ALA A 364 18.17 3.87 -7.81
C ALA A 364 17.71 5.08 -6.99
N HIS A 365 18.04 6.29 -7.45
CA HIS A 365 17.54 7.55 -6.90
C HIS A 365 16.87 8.35 -8.01
N LEU A 366 15.55 8.33 -8.03
CA LEU A 366 14.73 8.94 -9.07
C LEU A 366 14.19 10.27 -8.57
N VAL A 367 14.79 11.38 -9.03
CA VAL A 367 14.29 12.73 -8.76
C VAL A 367 13.43 13.17 -9.93
N THR A 368 12.13 12.95 -9.83
CA THR A 368 11.21 13.22 -10.93
C THR A 368 9.80 13.56 -10.45
N HIS A 369 8.91 13.91 -11.37
CA HIS A 369 7.49 14.04 -11.08
C HIS A 369 6.84 12.66 -11.08
N GLY A 370 6.06 12.38 -10.03
CA GLY A 370 5.13 11.26 -9.98
C GLY A 370 3.72 11.80 -10.06
N GLN A 371 2.84 11.05 -10.73
CA GLN A 371 1.42 11.31 -10.71
C GLN A 371 0.68 10.02 -10.37
N PHE A 372 -0.10 10.07 -9.30
CA PHE A 372 -1.01 9.00 -8.92
C PHE A 372 -2.40 9.28 -9.50
N ASP A 373 -2.90 8.35 -10.32
CA ASP A 373 -4.28 8.36 -10.82
C ASP A 373 -5.16 7.59 -9.83
N ASP A 374 -5.99 8.31 -9.07
CA ASP A 374 -6.84 7.72 -8.03
C ASP A 374 -8.01 6.91 -8.57
N LYS A 375 -8.52 7.25 -9.75
CA LYS A 375 -9.61 6.53 -10.43
C LYS A 375 -9.10 5.28 -11.14
N SER A 376 -7.85 5.30 -11.56
CA SER A 376 -7.22 4.18 -12.27
C SER A 376 -5.76 4.06 -11.87
N PRO A 377 -5.44 3.48 -10.69
CA PRO A 377 -4.07 3.41 -10.17
C PRO A 377 -3.03 2.86 -11.15
N LYS A 378 -3.43 1.95 -12.05
CA LYS A 378 -2.56 1.37 -13.11
C LYS A 378 -2.03 2.40 -14.12
N ASN A 379 -2.74 3.50 -14.30
CA ASN A 379 -2.35 4.61 -15.19
C ASN A 379 -1.42 5.61 -14.51
N SER A 380 -1.15 5.45 -13.20
CA SER A 380 -0.15 6.25 -12.51
C SER A 380 1.21 6.12 -13.20
N TYR A 381 2.04 7.15 -13.09
CA TYR A 381 3.29 7.19 -13.84
C TYR A 381 4.37 8.03 -13.17
N LEU A 382 5.62 7.75 -13.54
CA LEU A 382 6.77 8.62 -13.30
C LEU A 382 7.12 9.36 -14.59
N THR A 383 7.37 10.66 -14.53
CA THR A 383 7.84 11.42 -15.68
C THR A 383 9.30 11.03 -15.98
N LEU A 384 9.60 10.71 -17.22
CA LEU A 384 10.97 10.39 -17.66
C LEU A 384 11.61 11.59 -18.36
N ASP A 385 10.84 12.25 -19.24
CA ASP A 385 11.20 13.41 -20.05
C ASP A 385 9.93 14.15 -20.47
N TYR A 386 10.05 15.30 -21.15
CA TYR A 386 8.90 16.05 -21.65
C TYR A 386 7.97 15.19 -22.52
N GLY A 387 6.74 14.98 -22.04
CA GLY A 387 5.74 14.14 -22.72
C GLY A 387 6.05 12.64 -22.71
N ARG A 388 7.04 12.18 -21.93
CA ARG A 388 7.38 10.76 -21.78
C ARG A 388 7.21 10.32 -20.34
N TYR A 389 6.46 9.24 -20.17
CA TYR A 389 6.06 8.73 -18.87
C TYR A 389 6.39 7.25 -18.77
N LEU A 390 6.85 6.81 -17.60
CA LEU A 390 6.95 5.40 -17.21
C LEU A 390 5.68 5.03 -16.46
N PRO A 391 4.69 4.40 -17.13
CA PRO A 391 3.46 4.01 -16.47
C PRO A 391 3.67 2.75 -15.61
N LEU A 392 2.85 2.60 -14.58
CA LEU A 392 2.95 1.48 -13.62
C LEU A 392 2.80 0.13 -14.31
N TRP A 393 1.88 0.00 -15.26
CA TRP A 393 1.68 -1.24 -15.99
C TRP A 393 2.94 -1.68 -16.77
N ALA A 394 3.85 -0.78 -17.13
CA ALA A 394 5.10 -1.15 -17.81
C ALA A 394 6.16 -1.68 -16.83
N ILE A 395 6.13 -1.25 -15.57
CA ILE A 395 7.03 -1.75 -14.52
C ILE A 395 6.77 -3.23 -14.24
N THR A 396 5.54 -3.71 -14.46
CA THR A 396 5.18 -5.12 -14.29
C THR A 396 5.89 -6.05 -15.28
N ALA A 397 6.44 -5.50 -16.38
CA ALA A 397 7.16 -6.26 -17.40
C ALA A 397 8.61 -6.59 -17.02
N ILE A 398 9.11 -6.08 -15.88
CA ILE A 398 10.47 -6.35 -15.41
C ILE A 398 10.46 -7.03 -14.04
N GLN A 399 11.57 -7.72 -13.76
CA GLN A 399 11.96 -8.07 -12.40
C GLN A 399 13.18 -7.22 -12.06
N THR A 400 13.17 -6.60 -10.88
CA THR A 400 14.31 -5.84 -10.36
C THR A 400 14.83 -6.50 -9.10
N SER A 401 16.14 -6.49 -8.91
CA SER A 401 16.81 -6.91 -7.68
C SER A 401 17.41 -5.74 -6.90
N ALA A 402 16.92 -4.52 -7.15
CA ALA A 402 17.37 -3.31 -6.47
C ALA A 402 17.24 -3.47 -4.95
N GLN A 403 18.30 -3.16 -4.21
CA GLN A 403 18.27 -3.10 -2.74
C GLN A 403 17.48 -1.89 -2.26
N LEU A 404 17.62 -0.77 -2.96
CA LEU A 404 16.94 0.48 -2.64
C LEU A 404 16.51 1.20 -3.92
N ILE A 405 15.24 1.62 -3.95
CA ILE A 405 14.74 2.60 -4.90
C ILE A 405 14.20 3.79 -4.10
N MET A 406 14.89 4.92 -4.18
CA MET A 406 14.44 6.20 -3.65
C MET A 406 13.64 6.95 -4.72
N LEU A 407 12.33 7.08 -4.49
CA LEU A 407 11.39 7.83 -5.31
C LEU A 407 11.22 9.24 -4.73
N SER A 408 12.14 10.14 -5.08
CA SER A 408 11.98 11.58 -4.85
C SER A 408 11.00 12.15 -5.88
N ALA A 409 9.75 11.71 -5.75
CA ALA A 409 8.65 11.97 -6.66
C ALA A 409 7.34 12.10 -5.86
N CYS A 410 6.50 13.03 -6.28
CA CYS A 410 5.19 13.28 -5.67
C CYS A 410 4.31 12.03 -5.70
N GLU A 411 3.64 11.73 -4.58
CA GLU A 411 2.61 10.68 -4.49
C GLU A 411 3.12 9.28 -4.88
N SER A 412 4.43 9.06 -4.80
CA SER A 412 5.08 7.85 -5.26
C SER A 412 4.79 6.61 -4.40
N ASN A 413 4.33 6.80 -3.16
CA ASN A 413 3.87 5.74 -2.27
C ASN A 413 2.38 5.88 -1.89
N LEU A 414 1.62 6.76 -2.54
CA LEU A 414 0.18 6.86 -2.31
C LEU A 414 -0.54 5.62 -2.86
N THR A 415 -1.56 5.15 -2.15
CA THR A 415 -2.29 3.92 -2.49
C THR A 415 -3.79 4.09 -2.38
N GLY A 416 -4.51 3.85 -3.48
CA GLY A 416 -5.98 3.73 -3.55
C GLY A 416 -6.77 4.79 -2.78
N LYS A 417 -6.89 5.99 -3.34
CA LYS A 417 -7.40 7.20 -2.66
C LYS A 417 -8.90 7.19 -2.35
N ASP A 418 -9.72 6.68 -3.27
CA ASP A 418 -11.19 6.65 -3.19
C ASP A 418 -11.77 5.26 -3.48
N THR A 419 -10.91 4.24 -3.56
CA THR A 419 -11.36 2.86 -3.69
C THR A 419 -11.65 2.34 -2.28
N GLU A 420 -12.83 2.69 -1.77
CA GLU A 420 -13.53 1.80 -0.83
C GLU A 420 -13.37 0.39 -1.39
N ASP A 421 -13.08 -0.57 -0.51
CA ASP A 421 -12.89 -2.00 -0.82
C ASP A 421 -11.46 -2.51 -1.03
N LEU A 422 -10.51 -1.78 -1.64
CA LEU A 422 -9.20 -2.38 -1.97
C LEU A 422 -8.49 -3.00 -0.76
N LEU A 423 -8.35 -4.33 -0.79
CA LEU A 423 -7.65 -5.09 0.23
C LEU A 423 -6.14 -4.85 0.20
N THR A 424 -5.59 -4.32 -0.89
CA THR A 424 -4.13 -4.17 -1.09
C THR A 424 -3.71 -2.78 -1.56
N PRO A 425 -2.56 -2.25 -1.09
CA PRO A 425 -2.00 -1.02 -1.60
C PRO A 425 -1.62 -1.14 -3.09
N VAL A 426 -2.12 -0.23 -3.93
CA VAL A 426 -1.73 -0.12 -5.35
C VAL A 426 -1.24 1.29 -5.62
N GLY A 427 -0.01 1.41 -6.10
CA GLY A 427 0.68 2.67 -6.36
C GLY A 427 2.06 2.44 -6.96
N ILE A 428 2.84 3.52 -7.17
CA ILE A 428 4.14 3.44 -7.86
C ILE A 428 5.13 2.58 -7.08
N GLY A 429 5.34 2.91 -5.80
CA GLY A 429 6.25 2.15 -4.94
C GLY A 429 5.80 0.72 -4.67
N PRO A 430 4.50 0.46 -4.38
CA PRO A 430 4.01 -0.92 -4.30
C PRO A 430 4.25 -1.76 -5.56
N THR A 431 4.17 -1.14 -6.75
CA THR A 431 4.45 -1.83 -8.02
C THR A 431 5.92 -2.17 -8.17
N LEU A 432 6.83 -1.26 -7.76
CA LEU A 432 8.27 -1.50 -7.75
C LEU A 432 8.67 -2.58 -6.74
N ALA A 433 8.09 -2.54 -5.53
CA ALA A 433 8.26 -3.59 -4.53
C ALA A 433 7.77 -4.94 -5.06
N ALA A 434 6.56 -4.97 -5.65
CA ALA A 434 6.06 -6.18 -6.31
C ALA A 434 6.94 -6.65 -7.47
N ALA A 435 7.72 -5.76 -8.11
CA ALA A 435 8.65 -6.11 -9.19
C ALA A 435 9.96 -6.71 -8.67
N GLY A 436 10.14 -6.76 -7.34
CA GLY A 436 11.28 -7.36 -6.67
C GLY A 436 12.23 -6.37 -5.98
N ALA A 437 11.94 -5.06 -6.03
CA ALA A 437 12.75 -4.07 -5.35
C ALA A 437 12.65 -4.29 -3.84
N LYS A 438 13.77 -4.58 -3.18
CA LYS A 438 13.76 -4.99 -1.77
C LYS A 438 13.27 -3.87 -0.88
N THR A 439 13.71 -2.63 -1.11
CA THR A 439 13.24 -1.45 -0.40
C THR A 439 12.84 -0.36 -1.39
N VAL A 440 11.70 0.28 -1.13
CA VAL A 440 11.25 1.46 -1.86
C VAL A 440 10.93 2.57 -0.89
N VAL A 441 11.59 3.72 -1.03
CA VAL A 441 11.28 4.92 -0.26
C VAL A 441 10.56 5.90 -1.17
N GLY A 442 9.46 6.49 -0.70
CA GLY A 442 8.63 7.36 -1.50
C GLY A 442 7.71 8.24 -0.67
N THR A 443 6.84 9.00 -1.33
CA THR A 443 5.99 10.01 -0.67
C THR A 443 4.50 9.68 -0.75
N LEU A 444 3.76 9.90 0.33
CA LEU A 444 2.30 9.73 0.36
C LEU A 444 1.53 10.90 -0.30
N TRP A 445 2.18 12.04 -0.57
CA TRP A 445 1.52 13.21 -1.16
C TRP A 445 2.46 14.04 -2.01
N ALA A 446 1.90 14.97 -2.79
CA ALA A 446 2.68 15.96 -3.53
C ALA A 446 3.45 16.85 -2.57
N TYR A 447 4.77 16.94 -2.75
CA TYR A 447 5.68 17.42 -1.73
C TYR A 447 6.46 18.69 -2.14
N ASN A 448 6.97 19.42 -1.15
CA ASN A 448 7.79 20.62 -1.31
C ASN A 448 9.23 20.30 -1.75
N ASP A 449 9.69 20.78 -2.90
CA ASP A 449 11.01 20.44 -3.44
C ASP A 449 12.22 20.70 -2.50
N ILE A 450 12.16 21.72 -1.64
CA ILE A 450 13.26 22.00 -0.69
C ILE A 450 13.32 20.93 0.40
N ALA A 451 12.17 20.53 0.90
CA ALA A 451 12.12 19.64 2.04
C ALA A 451 12.44 18.18 1.61
N ALA A 452 12.39 17.87 0.31
CA ALA A 452 12.71 16.56 -0.26
C ALA A 452 14.22 16.47 -0.40
N LEU A 453 14.83 17.54 -0.93
CA LEU A 453 16.26 17.75 -0.89
C LEU A 453 16.80 17.60 0.55
N CYS A 454 16.18 18.23 1.54
CA CYS A 454 16.64 18.14 2.94
C CYS A 454 16.42 16.74 3.53
N PHE A 455 15.28 16.09 3.26
CA PHE A 455 15.04 14.72 3.69
C PHE A 455 16.08 13.77 3.10
N ASN A 456 16.28 13.79 1.78
CA ASN A 456 17.22 12.92 1.07
C ASN A 456 18.67 13.19 1.48
N TYR A 457 19.02 14.45 1.72
CA TYR A 457 20.31 14.84 2.28
C TYR A 457 20.58 14.12 3.62
N HIS A 458 19.64 14.23 4.57
CA HIS A 458 19.77 13.56 5.86
C HIS A 458 19.69 12.03 5.74
N PHE A 459 18.78 11.51 4.90
CA PHE A 459 18.59 10.08 4.70
C PHE A 459 19.88 9.39 4.27
N HIS A 460 20.52 9.89 3.20
CA HIS A 460 21.75 9.28 2.69
C HIS A 460 22.94 9.47 3.66
N GLN A 461 23.03 10.61 4.35
CA GLN A 461 24.06 10.81 5.37
C GLN A 461 23.91 9.85 6.56
N ILE A 462 22.69 9.69 7.07
CA ILE A 462 22.39 8.77 8.17
C ILE A 462 22.64 7.33 7.72
N ALA A 463 22.22 6.98 6.50
CA ALA A 463 22.47 5.66 5.94
C ALA A 463 23.98 5.37 5.88
N ASN A 464 24.78 6.27 5.33
CA ASN A 464 26.22 6.06 5.26
C ASN A 464 26.89 6.01 6.64
N ALA A 465 26.47 6.87 7.57
CA ALA A 465 27.04 6.94 8.92
C ALA A 465 26.66 5.75 9.81
N LYS A 466 25.53 5.09 9.52
CA LYS A 466 24.99 3.97 10.31
C LYS A 466 24.59 2.81 9.38
N PRO A 467 25.55 2.03 8.87
CA PRO A 467 25.29 0.96 7.90
C PRO A 467 24.34 -0.12 8.44
N ASP A 468 24.43 -0.43 9.73
CA ASP A 468 23.60 -1.45 10.38
C ASP A 468 22.18 -0.97 10.71
N LEU A 469 21.90 0.33 10.55
CA LEU A 469 20.60 0.89 10.88
C LEU A 469 19.57 0.52 9.80
N PRO A 470 18.44 -0.10 10.18
CA PRO A 470 17.38 -0.43 9.23
C PRO A 470 16.85 0.75 8.42
N TRP A 471 16.41 0.50 7.20
CA TRP A 471 15.89 1.56 6.31
C TRP A 471 14.74 2.37 6.91
N HIS A 472 13.80 1.70 7.59
CA HIS A 472 12.68 2.37 8.27
C HIS A 472 13.17 3.32 9.39
N GLN A 473 14.20 2.92 10.14
CA GLN A 473 14.80 3.77 11.18
C GLN A 473 15.66 4.90 10.61
N VAL A 474 16.35 4.67 9.48
CA VAL A 474 17.02 5.75 8.71
C VAL A 474 16.00 6.81 8.31
N ALA A 475 14.87 6.41 7.73
CA ALA A 475 13.79 7.32 7.36
C ALA A 475 13.20 8.03 8.58
N THR A 476 13.01 7.33 9.71
CA THR A 476 12.56 7.96 10.96
C THR A 476 13.53 9.02 11.46
N GLN A 477 14.84 8.73 11.48
CA GLN A 477 15.84 9.72 11.86
C GLN A 477 15.90 10.89 10.88
N ALA A 478 15.78 10.64 9.57
CA ALA A 478 15.72 11.70 8.56
C ALA A 478 14.48 12.59 8.70
N ARG A 479 13.30 12.01 8.98
CA ARG A 479 12.06 12.74 9.29
C ARG A 479 12.19 13.57 10.57
N LYS A 480 12.76 13.00 11.64
CA LYS A 480 13.04 13.73 12.89
C LYS A 480 14.02 14.88 12.66
N ALA A 481 15.08 14.66 11.88
CA ALA A 481 16.05 15.69 11.52
C ALA A 481 15.38 16.82 10.75
N LEU A 482 14.59 16.51 9.73
CA LEU A 482 13.86 17.50 8.94
C LEU A 482 12.86 18.31 9.79
N ARG A 483 12.05 17.64 10.62
CA ARG A 483 11.07 18.28 11.52
C ARG A 483 11.73 19.24 12.51
N LYS A 484 12.92 18.90 13.01
CA LYS A 484 13.68 19.69 13.98
C LYS A 484 14.60 20.74 13.34
N MET A 485 14.83 20.64 12.03
CA MET A 485 15.73 21.49 11.27
C MET A 485 15.37 22.97 11.49
N THR A 486 16.36 23.75 11.87
CA THR A 486 16.23 25.19 12.09
C THR A 486 16.64 25.97 10.83
N ASN A 487 16.35 27.27 10.81
CA ASN A 487 16.87 28.16 9.76
C ASN A 487 18.40 28.19 9.74
N GLY A 488 19.06 28.10 10.90
CA GLY A 488 20.52 27.97 10.98
C GLY A 488 21.03 26.70 10.30
N ASP A 489 20.38 25.56 10.55
CA ASP A 489 20.71 24.29 9.89
C ASP A 489 20.48 24.36 8.38
N LEU A 490 19.37 24.96 7.96
CA LEU A 490 19.02 25.11 6.54
C LEU A 490 19.98 26.04 5.79
N LYS A 491 20.46 27.09 6.47
CA LYS A 491 21.52 27.97 5.96
C LYS A 491 22.83 27.18 5.77
N LYS A 492 23.21 26.34 6.75
CA LYS A 492 24.39 25.48 6.65
C LYS A 492 24.28 24.49 5.49
N LEU A 493 23.14 23.81 5.34
CA LEU A 493 22.91 22.89 4.22
C LEU A 493 23.01 23.62 2.86
N ARG A 494 22.45 24.82 2.75
CA ARG A 494 22.57 25.65 1.54
C ARG A 494 24.03 25.98 1.22
N ASP A 495 24.83 26.27 2.25
CA ASP A 495 26.25 26.57 2.13
C ASP A 495 27.04 25.31 1.71
N ASP A 496 26.77 24.15 2.33
CA ASP A 496 27.37 22.84 2.01
C ASP A 496 27.09 22.44 0.56
N LEU A 497 25.87 22.69 0.07
CA LEU A 497 25.46 22.45 -1.31
C LEU A 497 25.92 23.55 -2.29
N LYS A 498 26.68 24.55 -1.82
CA LYS A 498 27.18 25.69 -2.63
C LYS A 498 26.08 26.46 -3.37
N LEU A 499 24.88 26.56 -2.76
CA LEU A 499 23.70 27.21 -3.36
C LEU A 499 23.62 28.72 -3.07
N ASN A 500 24.75 29.34 -2.69
CA ASN A 500 24.82 30.72 -2.22
C ASN A 500 24.78 31.77 -3.33
N SER A 501 24.98 31.37 -4.58
CA SER A 501 24.92 32.30 -5.70
C SER A 501 23.55 32.98 -5.80
N LYS A 502 23.55 34.30 -6.01
CA LYS A 502 22.33 35.09 -6.29
C LYS A 502 21.60 34.63 -7.54
N THR A 503 22.22 33.86 -8.43
CA THR A 503 21.58 33.28 -9.62
C THR A 503 20.99 31.89 -9.37
N ASN A 504 21.35 31.22 -8.26
CA ASN A 504 20.87 29.88 -7.97
C ASN A 504 19.38 29.88 -7.58
N ALA A 505 18.57 29.21 -8.38
CA ALA A 505 17.12 29.19 -8.23
C ALA A 505 16.67 28.41 -6.98
N CYS A 506 17.38 27.33 -6.61
CA CYS A 506 17.11 26.58 -5.39
C CYS A 506 17.51 27.37 -4.13
N GLY A 507 18.68 28.03 -4.14
CA GLY A 507 19.12 28.91 -3.06
C GLY A 507 18.11 30.03 -2.74
N LYS A 508 17.51 30.63 -3.78
CA LYS A 508 16.40 31.59 -3.60
C LYS A 508 15.17 30.98 -2.93
N LYS A 509 14.79 29.76 -3.31
CA LYS A 509 13.67 29.03 -2.69
C LYS A 509 13.96 28.73 -1.22
N ILE A 510 15.17 28.27 -0.90
CA ILE A 510 15.63 28.03 0.47
C ILE A 510 15.53 29.32 1.30
N ASN A 511 16.03 30.45 0.79
CA ASN A 511 15.92 31.74 1.47
C ASN A 511 14.47 32.15 1.73
N LYS A 512 13.60 32.00 0.72
CA LYS A 512 12.16 32.27 0.87
C LYS A 512 11.52 31.36 1.92
N ARG A 513 11.94 30.10 2.03
CA ARG A 513 11.41 29.17 3.03
C ARG A 513 11.81 29.60 4.45
N MET A 514 13.05 30.03 4.64
CA MET A 514 13.53 30.54 5.93
C MET A 514 12.77 31.79 6.37
N THR A 515 12.52 32.72 5.45
CA THR A 515 11.74 33.95 5.75
C THR A 515 10.27 33.66 6.03
N ASN A 516 9.69 32.68 5.34
CA ASN A 516 8.28 32.31 5.46
C ASN A 516 7.99 31.40 6.66
N ALA A 517 8.96 31.07 7.51
CA ALA A 517 8.73 30.33 8.76
C ALA A 517 8.00 31.21 9.83
N SER A 518 6.99 31.98 9.41
CA SER A 518 6.30 33.01 10.19
C SER A 518 5.56 32.46 11.41
N ASP A 519 5.14 31.20 11.38
CA ASP A 519 4.32 30.58 12.42
C ASP A 519 5.13 30.09 13.63
N ASP A 520 6.44 30.35 13.63
CA ASP A 520 7.33 30.16 14.79
C ASP A 520 7.78 31.55 15.31
N SER A 521 6.82 32.48 15.40
CA SER A 521 7.06 33.91 15.66
C SER A 521 7.75 34.20 16.99
N LYS A 522 7.68 33.26 17.94
CA LYS A 522 8.31 33.38 19.27
C LYS A 522 9.80 33.02 19.28
N ARG A 523 10.33 32.42 18.22
CA ARG A 523 11.76 32.01 18.15
C ARG A 523 12.62 33.05 17.41
N PRO A 524 13.90 33.22 17.83
CA PRO A 524 14.91 33.90 17.03
C PRO A 524 14.96 33.35 15.59
N PHE A 525 15.29 34.19 14.61
CA PHE A 525 15.24 33.82 13.19
C PHE A 525 15.96 32.51 12.89
N ASP A 526 17.17 32.32 13.42
CA ASP A 526 17.99 31.13 13.18
C ASP A 526 17.43 29.87 13.86
N GLU A 527 16.61 30.01 14.91
CA GLU A 527 16.00 28.90 15.66
C GLU A 527 14.62 28.50 15.15
N LYS A 528 14.04 29.29 14.23
CA LYS A 528 12.74 28.98 13.62
C LYS A 528 12.83 27.65 12.87
N ARG A 529 11.79 26.84 12.98
CA ARG A 529 11.71 25.52 12.34
C ARG A 529 10.85 25.57 11.07
N PRO A 530 11.45 25.77 9.88
CA PRO A 530 10.68 25.87 8.65
C PRO A 530 9.81 24.63 8.40
N PHE A 531 10.29 23.42 8.70
CA PHE A 531 9.61 22.17 8.33
C PHE A 531 8.86 21.50 9.50
N LYS A 532 8.39 22.26 10.49
CA LYS A 532 7.74 21.68 11.69
C LYS A 532 6.42 20.94 11.38
N ASP A 533 5.67 21.43 10.40
CA ASP A 533 4.30 20.96 10.09
C ASP A 533 4.33 19.59 9.44
N LEU A 534 3.35 18.73 9.75
CA LEU A 534 3.31 17.33 9.32
C LEU A 534 3.44 17.17 7.79
N SER A 535 2.84 18.08 7.02
CA SER A 535 2.89 18.08 5.55
C SER A 535 4.29 18.20 4.97
N MET A 536 5.27 18.64 5.77
CA MET A 536 6.65 18.89 5.37
C MET A 536 7.61 17.76 5.73
N TRP A 537 7.17 16.65 6.33
CA TRP A 537 8.09 15.56 6.70
C TRP A 537 7.39 14.22 6.89
N GLY A 538 6.10 14.19 7.19
CA GLY A 538 5.40 12.95 7.52
C GLY A 538 5.24 11.98 6.36
N GLY A 539 5.36 12.47 5.12
CA GLY A 539 4.95 11.74 3.92
C GLY A 539 5.99 10.76 3.41
N PHE A 540 7.23 10.78 3.92
CA PHE A 540 8.28 9.87 3.50
C PHE A 540 8.13 8.51 4.16
N ILE A 541 7.79 7.51 3.36
CA ILE A 541 7.49 6.15 3.82
C ILE A 541 8.44 5.17 3.17
N VAL A 542 8.84 4.16 3.94
CA VAL A 542 9.67 3.03 3.51
C VAL A 542 8.76 1.82 3.33
N LEU A 543 8.79 1.22 2.15
CA LEU A 543 8.20 -0.08 1.87
C LEU A 543 9.31 -1.11 1.77
N GLY A 544 9.08 -2.29 2.32
CA GLY A 544 9.94 -3.43 2.09
C GLY A 544 11.00 -3.66 3.17
N GLN A 545 12.13 -4.18 2.72
CA GLN A 545 13.19 -4.75 3.54
C GLN A 545 13.71 -3.81 4.61
N VAL A 546 13.85 -4.39 5.79
CA VAL A 546 14.34 -3.75 7.01
C VAL A 546 15.85 -3.56 6.97
N LYS A 547 16.58 -4.64 6.66
CA LYS A 547 18.04 -4.69 6.73
C LYS A 547 18.68 -4.20 5.43
N ARG A 548 19.87 -3.62 5.56
CA ARG A 548 20.63 -3.01 4.47
C ARG A 548 21.64 -3.95 3.85
#